data_AF-A0A4R2BPC9-F1
#
_entry.id   AF-A0A4R2BPC9-F1
#
_cell.length_a   1.000
_cell.length_b   1.000
_cell.length_c   1.000
_cell.angle_alpha   90.00
_cell.angle_beta   90.00
_cell.angle_gamma   90.00
#
_symmetry.space_group_name_H-M   'P 1'
#
loop_
_entity.id
_entity.type
_entity.pdbx_description
1 polymer ?
#
loop_
_entity_poly.entity_id
_entity_poly.type
_entity_poly.pdbx_seq_one_letter_code
_entity_poly.pdbx_strand_id
1 'polypeptide(L)'
;MADSKLPKSLKTGKNVVIEEGVIIGENVELGHNSVILKGTQIGDSVVIGANCVLGIEPGSNKRMRKINQASRPLIIKKYTRIGNTVSIYSGTTISENVFIGDHASIRENVSVGGGTVIGRAAIVELNSTIGKDCTIQTLAYVTGDTTIEDNVFIGPCVSMSNDKYMGAQEYQLKGPHIKKGAKIGNNASLLPGVTIGEQTIVGAGSVVTKNVGNNEVVAGVPAKRIKNP
;
A
#
# COMPACT_ATOMS: atom_id res chain seq x y z
N MET A 1 -7.76 11.17 26.39
CA MET A 1 -8.09 9.76 26.74
C MET A 1 -9.59 9.51 26.91
N ALA A 2 -10.48 10.52 26.80
CA ALA A 2 -11.86 10.39 27.30
C ALA A 2 -12.81 9.49 26.49
N ASP A 3 -12.51 9.10 25.24
CA ASP A 3 -13.46 8.35 24.38
C ASP A 3 -12.88 7.11 23.68
N SER A 4 -11.68 6.64 24.08
CA SER A 4 -11.05 5.48 23.44
C SER A 4 -11.52 4.16 24.07
N LYS A 5 -11.80 3.14 23.25
CA LYS A 5 -12.26 1.82 23.72
C LYS A 5 -11.07 0.85 23.75
N LEU A 6 -10.54 0.60 24.94
CA LEU A 6 -9.35 -0.22 25.18
C LEU A 6 -9.69 -1.50 25.96
N PRO A 7 -9.39 -2.70 25.43
CA PRO A 7 -9.67 -3.96 26.11
C PRO A 7 -8.58 -4.30 27.14
N LYS A 8 -8.93 -5.14 28.12
CA LYS A 8 -7.99 -5.61 29.15
C LYS A 8 -6.87 -6.49 28.58
N SER A 9 -7.10 -7.10 27.43
CA SER A 9 -6.14 -7.99 26.73
C SER A 9 -5.08 -7.22 25.93
N LEU A 10 -5.23 -5.91 25.77
CA LEU A 10 -4.28 -5.06 25.04
C LEU A 10 -2.91 -5.11 25.72
N LYS A 11 -1.88 -5.47 24.95
CA LYS A 11 -0.48 -5.40 25.38
C LYS A 11 0.20 -4.21 24.72
N THR A 12 0.88 -3.40 25.52
CA THR A 12 1.63 -2.25 25.04
C THR A 12 3.08 -2.30 25.46
N GLY A 13 3.95 -1.87 24.55
CA GLY A 13 5.33 -1.51 24.87
C GLY A 13 5.41 -0.19 25.63
N LYS A 14 6.63 0.15 26.04
CA LYS A 14 6.97 1.46 26.61
C LYS A 14 6.70 2.61 25.62
N ASN A 15 6.24 3.74 26.14
CA ASN A 15 6.02 5.01 25.41
C ASN A 15 5.02 4.92 24.24
N VAL A 16 4.06 4.01 24.31
CA VAL A 16 2.96 3.96 23.34
C VAL A 16 2.03 5.15 23.58
N VAL A 17 1.63 5.82 22.49
CA VAL A 17 0.65 6.93 22.51
C VAL A 17 -0.61 6.45 21.81
N ILE A 18 -1.76 6.61 22.47
CA ILE A 18 -3.08 6.31 21.90
C ILE A 18 -3.95 7.55 22.05
N GLU A 19 -4.35 8.14 20.93
CA GLU A 19 -5.19 9.33 20.90
C GLU A 19 -6.68 9.01 21.10
N GLU A 20 -7.49 10.07 21.14
CA GLU A 20 -8.93 10.01 21.37
C GLU A 20 -9.70 9.32 20.24
N GLY A 21 -10.78 8.62 20.60
CA GLY A 21 -11.66 7.95 19.64
C GLY A 21 -11.05 6.72 18.98
N VAL A 22 -9.86 6.29 19.41
CA VAL A 22 -9.24 5.04 18.96
C VAL A 22 -10.02 3.85 19.52
N ILE A 23 -10.30 2.87 18.64
CA ILE A 23 -10.99 1.62 18.99
C ILE A 23 -10.00 0.47 18.78
N ILE A 24 -9.78 -0.34 19.82
CA ILE A 24 -8.87 -1.48 19.79
C ILE A 24 -9.64 -2.76 20.15
N GLY A 25 -9.46 -3.79 19.32
CA GLY A 25 -9.98 -5.14 19.53
C GLY A 25 -9.16 -5.96 20.51
N GLU A 26 -9.63 -7.17 20.81
CA GLU A 26 -9.03 -8.06 21.80
C GLU A 26 -7.68 -8.63 21.32
N ASN A 27 -6.76 -8.88 22.25
CA ASN A 27 -5.45 -9.49 22.02
C ASN A 27 -4.54 -8.71 21.04
N VAL A 28 -4.70 -7.39 20.96
CA VAL A 28 -3.82 -6.52 20.18
C VAL A 28 -2.50 -6.28 20.92
N GLU A 29 -1.40 -6.27 20.17
CA GLU A 29 -0.06 -5.97 20.69
C GLU A 29 0.52 -4.73 19.99
N LEU A 30 0.94 -3.73 20.77
CA LEU A 30 1.55 -2.50 20.29
C LEU A 30 3.02 -2.41 20.74
N GLY A 31 3.94 -2.31 19.78
CA GLY A 31 5.37 -2.17 20.04
C GLY A 31 5.76 -0.81 20.64
N HIS A 32 7.00 -0.72 21.11
CA HIS A 32 7.55 0.47 21.77
C HIS A 32 7.45 1.74 20.92
N ASN A 33 7.20 2.88 21.56
CA ASN A 33 7.16 4.22 20.94
C ASN A 33 6.18 4.35 19.75
N SER A 34 5.22 3.44 19.59
CA SER A 34 4.22 3.52 18.52
C SER A 34 3.11 4.50 18.89
N VAL A 35 2.64 5.25 17.90
CA VAL A 35 1.62 6.29 18.02
C VAL A 35 0.39 5.89 17.20
N ILE A 36 -0.74 5.74 17.88
CA ILE A 36 -2.05 5.46 17.28
C ILE A 36 -2.88 6.73 17.33
N LEU A 37 -3.05 7.37 16.18
CA LEU A 37 -3.70 8.67 16.03
C LEU A 37 -5.23 8.55 16.03
N LYS A 38 -5.88 9.68 16.29
CA LYS A 38 -7.31 9.80 16.55
C LYS A 38 -8.20 9.03 15.57
N GLY A 39 -9.25 8.41 16.10
CA GLY A 39 -10.27 7.71 15.31
C GLY A 39 -9.82 6.38 14.65
N THR A 40 -8.54 5.98 14.75
CA THR A 40 -8.05 4.71 14.20
C THR A 40 -8.78 3.52 14.83
N GLN A 41 -9.14 2.54 14.00
CA GLN A 41 -9.82 1.32 14.41
C GLN A 41 -8.95 0.09 14.13
N ILE A 42 -8.66 -0.68 15.17
CA ILE A 42 -7.79 -1.85 15.13
C ILE A 42 -8.60 -3.07 15.55
N GLY A 43 -8.69 -4.08 14.69
CA GLY A 43 -9.37 -5.34 14.95
C GLY A 43 -8.57 -6.30 15.84
N ASP A 44 -9.20 -7.40 16.22
CA ASP A 44 -8.63 -8.36 17.16
C ASP A 44 -7.32 -9.00 16.66
N SER A 45 -6.43 -9.34 17.59
CA SER A 45 -5.20 -10.09 17.32
C SER A 45 -4.28 -9.43 16.27
N VAL A 46 -4.35 -8.11 16.14
CA VAL A 46 -3.40 -7.32 15.35
C VAL A 46 -2.12 -7.12 16.15
N VAL A 47 -0.98 -7.28 15.48
CA VAL A 47 0.34 -7.03 16.08
C VAL A 47 1.00 -5.89 15.32
N ILE A 48 1.41 -4.85 16.05
CA ILE A 48 2.08 -3.66 15.50
C ILE A 48 3.47 -3.55 16.12
N GLY A 49 4.50 -3.44 15.28
CA GLY A 49 5.88 -3.25 15.70
C GLY A 49 6.14 -1.91 16.39
N ALA A 50 7.41 -1.66 16.71
CA ALA A 50 7.87 -0.45 17.37
C ALA A 50 8.00 0.73 16.40
N ASN A 51 7.88 1.94 16.94
CA ASN A 51 8.06 3.22 16.25
C ASN A 51 7.11 3.44 15.05
N CYS A 52 5.92 2.84 15.08
CA CYS A 52 4.91 3.02 14.04
C CYS A 52 4.07 4.27 14.29
N VAL A 53 3.57 4.90 13.24
CA VAL A 53 2.60 6.00 13.33
C VAL A 53 1.40 5.68 12.45
N LEU A 54 0.25 5.45 13.06
CA LEU A 54 -0.95 4.94 12.38
C LEU A 54 -2.10 5.93 12.52
N GLY A 55 -2.85 6.15 11.44
CA GLY A 55 -3.95 7.12 11.38
C GLY A 55 -3.51 8.53 10.99
N ILE A 56 -2.43 8.64 10.20
CA ILE A 56 -1.83 9.93 9.83
C ILE A 56 -2.82 10.73 8.96
N GLU A 57 -3.13 11.95 9.39
CA GLU A 57 -3.85 12.90 8.55
C GLU A 57 -2.90 13.50 7.50
N PRO A 58 -3.29 13.55 6.21
CA PRO A 58 -2.44 14.08 5.16
C PRO A 58 -2.22 15.58 5.34
N GLY A 59 -0.96 15.97 5.52
CA GLY A 59 -0.54 17.36 5.36
C GLY A 59 -0.57 17.78 3.90
N SER A 60 -0.70 19.08 3.64
CA SER A 60 -0.58 19.63 2.28
C SER A 60 0.13 20.98 2.27
N ASN A 61 0.64 21.36 1.10
CA ASN A 61 1.16 22.70 0.83
C ASN A 61 0.61 23.21 -0.51
N LYS A 62 0.95 24.45 -0.89
CA LYS A 62 0.45 25.09 -2.12
C LYS A 62 0.77 24.33 -3.43
N ARG A 63 1.81 23.49 -3.45
CA ARG A 63 2.23 22.71 -4.63
C ARG A 63 1.60 21.33 -4.68
N MET A 64 1.10 20.82 -3.56
CA MET A 64 0.52 19.50 -3.50
C MET A 64 -0.91 19.51 -4.05
N ARG A 65 -1.30 18.39 -4.66
CA ARG A 65 -2.68 18.12 -5.05
C ARG A 65 -3.60 18.37 -3.86
N LYS A 66 -4.56 19.29 -4.02
CA LYS A 66 -5.59 19.50 -3.00
C LYS A 66 -6.48 18.26 -2.95
N ILE A 67 -6.63 17.70 -1.75
CA ILE A 67 -7.52 16.57 -1.51
C ILE A 67 -8.71 17.13 -0.73
N ASN A 68 -9.89 17.14 -1.36
CA ASN A 68 -11.14 17.36 -0.63
C ASN A 68 -11.46 16.05 0.07
N GLN A 69 -11.29 15.98 1.39
CA GLN A 69 -11.52 14.74 2.10
C GLN A 69 -12.37 14.94 3.34
N ALA A 70 -13.47 14.18 3.39
CA ALA A 70 -14.08 13.84 4.66
C ALA A 70 -13.11 12.92 5.41
N SER A 71 -12.75 13.29 6.64
CA SER A 71 -11.88 12.51 7.54
C SER A 71 -12.49 11.12 7.76
N ARG A 72 -11.97 10.10 7.06
CA ARG A 72 -12.32 8.69 7.30
C ARG A 72 -11.25 8.07 8.19
N PRO A 73 -11.60 7.22 9.16
CA PRO A 73 -10.61 6.60 10.03
C PRO A 73 -9.73 5.61 9.25
N LEU A 74 -8.52 5.35 9.75
CA LEU A 74 -7.77 4.15 9.39
C LEU A 74 -8.47 2.93 10.00
N ILE A 75 -8.72 1.91 9.20
CA ILE A 75 -9.32 0.64 9.64
C ILE A 75 -8.34 -0.50 9.37
N ILE A 76 -7.89 -1.18 10.43
CA ILE A 76 -7.05 -2.37 10.35
C ILE A 76 -7.88 -3.56 10.84
N LYS A 77 -8.08 -4.57 9.99
CA LYS A 77 -8.85 -5.76 10.35
C LYS A 77 -7.97 -6.80 11.04
N LYS A 78 -8.65 -7.78 11.66
CA LYS A 78 -8.06 -8.79 12.54
C LYS A 78 -6.92 -9.59 11.91
N TYR A 79 -6.04 -10.10 12.76
CA TYR A 79 -4.89 -10.96 12.39
C TYR A 79 -3.85 -10.31 11.47
N THR A 80 -3.92 -8.99 11.27
CA THR A 80 -2.91 -8.23 10.52
C THR A 80 -1.64 -8.10 11.34
N ARG A 81 -0.48 -8.24 10.69
CA ARG A 81 0.83 -8.01 11.28
C ARG A 81 1.51 -6.83 10.62
N ILE A 82 1.96 -5.87 11.42
CA ILE A 82 2.64 -4.67 10.98
C ILE A 82 4.03 -4.67 11.64
N GLY A 83 5.06 -4.53 10.81
CA GLY A 83 6.45 -4.43 11.24
C GLY A 83 6.74 -3.13 11.97
N ASN A 84 8.02 -2.80 12.09
CA ASN A 84 8.52 -1.64 12.80
C ASN A 84 8.63 -0.43 11.86
N THR A 85 8.49 0.77 12.42
CA THR A 85 8.69 2.04 11.68
C THR A 85 7.76 2.17 10.48
N VAL A 86 6.55 1.63 10.59
CA VAL A 86 5.52 1.70 9.54
C VAL A 86 4.66 2.94 9.73
N SER A 87 4.33 3.60 8.61
CA SER A 87 3.45 4.77 8.57
C SER A 87 2.19 4.45 7.76
N ILE A 88 1.01 4.60 8.34
CA ILE A 88 -0.27 4.39 7.63
C ILE A 88 -1.21 5.57 7.86
N TYR A 89 -1.75 6.10 6.77
CA TYR A 89 -2.61 7.27 6.78
C TYR A 89 -4.07 6.92 7.05
N SER A 90 -4.83 7.94 7.46
CA SER A 90 -6.28 7.85 7.60
C SER A 90 -6.97 7.65 6.25
N GLY A 91 -8.22 7.20 6.27
CA GLY A 91 -8.98 6.81 5.08
C GLY A 91 -8.58 5.48 4.44
N THR A 92 -7.54 4.83 4.96
CA THR A 92 -7.06 3.53 4.47
C THR A 92 -7.71 2.36 5.19
N THR A 93 -7.98 1.29 4.45
CA THR A 93 -8.48 0.02 4.99
C THR A 93 -7.52 -1.11 4.70
N ILE A 94 -7.04 -1.75 5.77
CA ILE A 94 -6.21 -2.97 5.72
C ILE A 94 -7.08 -4.15 6.10
N SER A 95 -7.28 -5.09 5.17
CA SER A 95 -8.08 -6.30 5.38
C SER A 95 -7.38 -7.32 6.30
N GLU A 96 -8.07 -8.41 6.59
CA GLU A 96 -7.59 -9.45 7.52
C GLU A 96 -6.36 -10.19 6.97
N ASN A 97 -5.51 -10.67 7.88
CA ASN A 97 -4.34 -11.48 7.56
C ASN A 97 -3.34 -10.81 6.59
N VAL A 98 -3.29 -9.47 6.58
CA VAL A 98 -2.28 -8.73 5.82
C VAL A 98 -0.95 -8.73 6.62
N PHE A 99 0.17 -8.80 5.90
CA PHE A 99 1.49 -8.56 6.47
C PHE A 99 2.09 -7.29 5.88
N ILE A 100 2.55 -6.38 6.73
CA ILE A 100 3.22 -5.14 6.34
C ILE A 100 4.62 -5.15 6.94
N GLY A 101 5.64 -5.19 6.09
CA GLY A 101 7.04 -5.23 6.48
C GLY A 101 7.55 -3.89 7.04
N ASP A 102 8.70 -3.95 7.70
CA ASP A 102 9.31 -2.77 8.33
C ASP A 102 9.48 -1.61 7.34
N HIS A 103 9.37 -0.37 7.82
CA HIS A 103 9.55 0.86 7.04
C HIS A 103 8.57 1.08 5.88
N ALA A 104 7.55 0.23 5.70
CA ALA A 104 6.54 0.48 4.68
C ALA A 104 5.74 1.76 4.98
N SER A 105 5.28 2.42 3.91
CA SER A 105 4.42 3.61 4.02
C SER A 105 3.19 3.44 3.13
N ILE A 106 2.00 3.62 3.70
CA ILE A 106 0.72 3.49 2.99
C ILE A 106 -0.08 4.77 3.19
N ARG A 107 -0.28 5.50 2.10
CA ARG A 107 -0.98 6.78 2.05
C ARG A 107 -2.50 6.63 2.15
N GLU A 108 -3.19 7.76 2.17
CA GLU A 108 -4.62 7.89 2.40
C GLU A 108 -5.47 7.27 1.27
N ASN A 109 -6.68 6.83 1.62
CA ASN A 109 -7.66 6.23 0.68
C ASN A 109 -7.14 5.00 -0.07
N VAL A 110 -6.28 4.23 0.58
CA VAL A 110 -5.82 2.96 0.05
C VAL A 110 -6.70 1.84 0.57
N SER A 111 -6.95 0.83 -0.26
CA SER A 111 -7.52 -0.45 0.21
C SER A 111 -6.55 -1.59 -0.07
N VAL A 112 -6.32 -2.43 0.93
CA VAL A 112 -5.47 -3.63 0.83
C VAL A 112 -6.31 -4.86 1.15
N GLY A 113 -6.42 -5.78 0.18
CA GLY A 113 -7.13 -7.04 0.29
C GLY A 113 -6.45 -8.03 1.24
N GLY A 114 -7.22 -8.99 1.75
CA GLY A 114 -6.74 -9.94 2.75
C GLY A 114 -5.66 -10.88 2.21
N GLY A 115 -4.80 -11.36 3.10
CA GLY A 115 -3.68 -12.26 2.75
C GLY A 115 -2.52 -11.59 2.00
N THR A 116 -2.65 -10.31 1.65
CA THR A 116 -1.62 -9.57 0.91
C THR A 116 -0.40 -9.26 1.78
N VAL A 117 0.78 -9.29 1.15
CA VAL A 117 2.05 -8.90 1.74
C VAL A 117 2.50 -7.57 1.13
N ILE A 118 2.72 -6.57 1.98
CA ILE A 118 3.41 -5.32 1.65
C ILE A 118 4.82 -5.43 2.23
N GLY A 119 5.83 -5.47 1.36
CA GLY A 119 7.22 -5.73 1.71
C GLY A 119 7.89 -4.57 2.43
N ARG A 120 9.12 -4.83 2.91
CA ARG A 120 9.92 -3.85 3.64
C ARG A 120 10.15 -2.60 2.79
N ALA A 121 9.92 -1.41 3.37
CA ALA A 121 10.11 -0.12 2.70
C ALA A 121 9.38 0.02 1.34
N ALA A 122 8.34 -0.78 1.10
CA ALA A 122 7.43 -0.55 -0.01
C ALA A 122 6.56 0.68 0.28
N ILE A 123 6.28 1.46 -0.75
CA ILE A 123 5.48 2.68 -0.66
C ILE A 123 4.24 2.50 -1.51
N VAL A 124 3.07 2.74 -0.91
CA VAL A 124 1.78 2.75 -1.61
C VAL A 124 1.17 4.14 -1.48
N GLU A 125 1.12 4.85 -2.60
CA GLU A 125 0.56 6.19 -2.68
C GLU A 125 -0.98 6.19 -2.75
N LEU A 126 -1.54 7.39 -2.52
CA LEU A 126 -2.96 7.59 -2.27
C LEU A 126 -3.90 7.06 -3.36
N ASN A 127 -5.15 6.80 -2.98
CA ASN A 127 -6.24 6.36 -3.87
C ASN A 127 -5.94 5.06 -4.64
N SER A 128 -5.07 4.20 -4.11
CA SER A 128 -4.71 2.94 -4.75
C SER A 128 -5.52 1.78 -4.18
N THR A 129 -5.81 0.78 -5.00
CA THR A 129 -6.48 -0.45 -4.59
C THR A 129 -5.58 -1.64 -4.83
N ILE A 130 -5.39 -2.47 -3.82
CA ILE A 130 -4.64 -3.71 -3.88
C ILE A 130 -5.56 -4.86 -3.51
N GLY A 131 -5.65 -5.86 -4.39
CA GLY A 131 -6.45 -7.07 -4.22
C GLY A 131 -5.94 -7.99 -3.11
N LYS A 132 -6.49 -9.19 -3.09
CA LYS A 132 -6.15 -10.28 -2.16
C LYS A 132 -4.95 -11.09 -2.64
N ASP A 133 -4.25 -11.70 -1.69
CA ASP A 133 -3.16 -12.63 -1.96
C ASP A 133 -2.07 -12.05 -2.87
N CYS A 134 -1.90 -10.72 -2.83
CA CYS A 134 -0.87 -10.03 -3.58
C CYS A 134 0.45 -10.06 -2.81
N THR A 135 1.55 -9.95 -3.52
CA THR A 135 2.87 -9.76 -2.93
C THR A 135 3.52 -8.53 -3.54
N ILE A 136 3.64 -7.47 -2.75
CA ILE A 136 4.36 -6.25 -3.10
C ILE A 136 5.72 -6.30 -2.43
N GLN A 137 6.79 -6.52 -3.19
CA GLN A 137 8.10 -6.77 -2.61
C GLN A 137 8.82 -5.50 -2.14
N THR A 138 9.93 -5.73 -1.44
CA THR A 138 10.80 -4.71 -0.84
C THR A 138 11.12 -3.57 -1.80
N LEU A 139 11.02 -2.33 -1.31
CA LEU A 139 11.32 -1.09 -2.06
C LEU A 139 10.47 -0.86 -3.32
N ALA A 140 9.39 -1.61 -3.54
CA ALA A 140 8.47 -1.29 -4.62
C ALA A 140 7.75 0.04 -4.35
N TYR A 141 7.68 0.89 -5.37
CA TYR A 141 6.96 2.15 -5.36
C TYR A 141 5.68 2.02 -6.20
N VAL A 142 4.53 1.92 -5.50
CA VAL A 142 3.19 1.91 -6.09
C VAL A 142 2.68 3.35 -6.08
N THR A 143 2.67 3.98 -7.26
CA THR A 143 2.21 5.36 -7.45
C THR A 143 0.71 5.52 -7.17
N GLY A 144 0.27 6.76 -6.95
CA GLY A 144 -1.13 7.04 -6.63
C GLY A 144 -2.06 6.71 -7.79
N ASP A 145 -3.32 6.44 -7.46
CA ASP A 145 -4.37 6.08 -8.41
C ASP A 145 -4.05 4.79 -9.20
N THR A 146 -3.36 3.82 -8.55
CA THR A 146 -3.03 2.49 -9.12
C THR A 146 -4.06 1.44 -8.70
N THR A 147 -4.39 0.53 -9.62
CA THR A 147 -5.21 -0.65 -9.32
C THR A 147 -4.39 -1.92 -9.50
N ILE A 148 -4.28 -2.72 -8.45
CA ILE A 148 -3.66 -4.04 -8.44
C ILE A 148 -4.74 -5.06 -8.08
N GLU A 149 -5.06 -5.97 -8.99
CA GLU A 149 -6.04 -7.04 -8.76
C GLU A 149 -5.42 -8.21 -7.97
N ASP A 150 -6.26 -9.20 -7.63
CA ASP A 150 -5.86 -10.34 -6.79
C ASP A 150 -4.68 -11.15 -7.37
N ASN A 151 -3.92 -11.82 -6.50
CA ASN A 151 -2.83 -12.74 -6.84
C ASN A 151 -1.70 -12.11 -7.68
N VAL A 152 -1.55 -10.79 -7.66
CA VAL A 152 -0.46 -10.10 -8.37
C VAL A 152 0.85 -10.17 -7.57
N PHE A 153 1.95 -10.39 -8.28
CA PHE A 153 3.30 -10.27 -7.74
C PHE A 153 3.99 -9.02 -8.30
N ILE A 154 4.46 -8.14 -7.42
CA ILE A 154 5.30 -6.99 -7.76
C ILE A 154 6.68 -7.23 -7.16
N GLY A 155 7.69 -7.37 -8.02
CA GLY A 155 9.08 -7.63 -7.62
C GLY A 155 9.74 -6.45 -6.90
N PRO A 156 10.87 -6.68 -6.21
CA PRO A 156 11.60 -5.63 -5.52
C PRO A 156 11.98 -4.48 -6.45
N CYS A 157 11.97 -3.26 -5.91
CA CYS A 157 12.37 -2.03 -6.61
C CYS A 157 11.56 -1.73 -7.89
N VAL A 158 10.38 -2.33 -8.09
CA VAL A 158 9.48 -1.90 -9.17
C VAL A 158 9.06 -0.45 -8.93
N SER A 159 9.08 0.36 -9.99
CA SER A 159 8.67 1.76 -9.95
C SER A 159 7.47 1.98 -10.88
N MET A 160 6.48 2.72 -10.40
CA MET A 160 5.32 3.13 -11.19
C MET A 160 5.23 4.65 -11.27
N SER A 161 4.61 5.18 -12.31
CA SER A 161 4.28 6.61 -12.41
C SER A 161 2.83 6.82 -12.83
N ASN A 162 2.26 7.97 -12.48
CA ASN A 162 0.87 8.31 -12.79
C ASN A 162 0.69 9.65 -13.50
N ASP A 163 1.77 10.41 -13.73
CA ASP A 163 1.74 11.65 -14.48
C ASP A 163 2.53 11.51 -15.78
N LYS A 164 1.85 11.65 -16.91
CA LYS A 164 2.46 11.54 -18.24
C LYS A 164 3.37 12.72 -18.59
N TYR A 165 3.09 13.90 -18.04
CA TYR A 165 3.78 15.13 -18.40
C TYR A 165 4.59 15.73 -17.24
N MET A 166 4.68 15.04 -16.10
CA MET A 166 5.49 15.46 -14.94
C MET A 166 5.17 16.90 -14.49
N GLY A 167 3.89 17.26 -14.49
CA GLY A 167 3.39 18.59 -14.14
C GLY A 167 3.57 19.66 -15.21
N ALA A 168 4.13 19.35 -16.38
CA ALA A 168 4.32 20.32 -17.46
C ALA A 168 3.02 20.66 -18.22
N GLN A 169 2.02 19.78 -18.16
CA GLN A 169 0.72 19.97 -18.80
C GLN A 169 -0.38 19.41 -17.88
N GLU A 170 -1.60 19.92 -18.03
CA GLU A 170 -2.76 19.36 -17.35
C GLU A 170 -2.97 17.91 -17.82
N TYR A 171 -2.98 16.99 -16.86
CA TYR A 171 -3.18 15.58 -17.08
C TYR A 171 -3.96 14.99 -15.91
N GLN A 172 -4.98 14.21 -16.22
CA GLN A 172 -5.64 13.42 -15.19
C GLN A 172 -4.68 12.31 -14.75
N LEU A 173 -4.16 12.43 -13.53
CA LEU A 173 -3.27 11.42 -12.95
C LEU A 173 -3.93 10.04 -13.01
N LYS A 174 -3.16 9.06 -13.50
CA LYS A 174 -3.63 7.69 -13.70
C LYS A 174 -2.49 6.71 -13.49
N GLY A 175 -2.55 5.96 -12.39
CA GLY A 175 -1.61 4.88 -12.13
C GLY A 175 -1.83 3.68 -13.06
N PRO A 176 -0.91 2.70 -13.06
CA PRO A 176 -1.11 1.45 -13.79
C PRO A 176 -2.32 0.64 -13.30
N HIS A 177 -2.86 -0.20 -14.18
CA HIS A 177 -3.84 -1.23 -13.82
C HIS A 177 -3.22 -2.60 -14.07
N ILE A 178 -2.96 -3.34 -13.00
CA ILE A 178 -2.28 -4.64 -13.03
C ILE A 178 -3.31 -5.71 -12.73
N LYS A 179 -3.64 -6.52 -13.74
CA LYS A 179 -4.72 -7.50 -13.65
C LYS A 179 -4.30 -8.78 -12.95
N LYS A 180 -5.32 -9.57 -12.56
CA LYS A 180 -5.21 -10.77 -11.75
C LYS A 180 -4.08 -11.70 -12.19
N GLY A 181 -3.26 -12.13 -11.24
CA GLY A 181 -2.20 -13.11 -11.46
C GLY A 181 -0.97 -12.58 -12.24
N ALA A 182 -0.95 -11.32 -12.68
CA ALA A 182 0.21 -10.76 -13.35
C ALA A 182 1.44 -10.72 -12.43
N LYS A 183 2.62 -10.84 -13.02
CA LYS A 183 3.90 -10.84 -12.31
C LYS A 183 4.83 -9.79 -12.90
N ILE A 184 5.23 -8.83 -12.09
CA ILE A 184 6.13 -7.76 -12.48
C ILE A 184 7.51 -8.06 -11.92
N GLY A 185 8.48 -8.26 -12.80
CA GLY A 185 9.86 -8.58 -12.44
C GLY A 185 10.56 -7.41 -11.75
N ASN A 186 11.62 -7.76 -11.01
CA ASN A 186 12.39 -6.84 -10.20
C ASN A 186 12.86 -5.63 -11.01
N ASN A 187 12.85 -4.44 -10.40
CA ASN A 187 13.36 -3.21 -10.99
C ASN A 187 12.72 -2.82 -12.34
N ALA A 188 11.49 -3.27 -12.61
CA ALA A 188 10.73 -2.83 -13.78
C ALA A 188 10.06 -1.46 -13.53
N SER A 189 9.89 -0.69 -14.59
CA SER A 189 9.22 0.61 -14.58
C SER A 189 7.94 0.57 -15.39
N LEU A 190 6.81 0.94 -14.78
CA LEU A 190 5.50 1.00 -15.43
C LEU A 190 5.09 2.45 -15.64
N LEU A 191 4.87 2.85 -16.90
CA LEU A 191 4.48 4.22 -17.25
C LEU A 191 3.01 4.52 -16.89
N PRO A 192 2.61 5.80 -16.91
CA PRO A 192 1.26 6.22 -16.51
C PRO A 192 0.15 5.56 -17.33
N GLY A 193 -0.87 5.09 -16.63
CA GLY A 193 -2.10 4.57 -17.21
C GLY A 193 -1.99 3.26 -17.99
N VAL A 194 -0.84 2.58 -17.98
CA VAL A 194 -0.68 1.28 -18.67
C VAL A 194 -1.49 0.18 -17.99
N THR A 195 -2.03 -0.74 -18.78
CA THR A 195 -2.68 -1.96 -18.30
C THR A 195 -1.79 -3.17 -18.54
N ILE A 196 -1.58 -3.98 -17.50
CA ILE A 196 -0.94 -5.29 -17.60
C ILE A 196 -2.03 -6.35 -17.54
N GLY A 197 -2.10 -7.19 -18.58
CA GLY A 197 -3.08 -8.27 -18.69
C GLY A 197 -2.98 -9.35 -17.61
N GLU A 198 -4.01 -10.17 -17.51
CA GLU A 198 -4.06 -11.30 -16.57
C GLU A 198 -2.96 -12.31 -16.86
N GLN A 199 -2.38 -12.90 -15.82
CA GLN A 199 -1.33 -13.93 -15.91
C GLN A 199 -0.11 -13.52 -16.77
N THR A 200 0.08 -12.23 -17.00
CA THR A 200 1.19 -11.69 -17.80
C THR A 200 2.44 -11.51 -16.96
N ILE A 201 3.60 -11.81 -17.57
CA ILE A 201 4.91 -11.67 -16.95
C ILE A 201 5.63 -10.48 -17.60
N VAL A 202 6.01 -9.50 -16.78
CA VAL A 202 6.95 -8.44 -17.16
C VAL A 202 8.32 -8.84 -16.63
N GLY A 203 9.31 -8.99 -17.51
CA GLY A 203 10.67 -9.34 -17.14
C GLY A 203 11.34 -8.28 -16.26
N ALA A 204 12.34 -8.67 -15.49
CA ALA A 204 13.12 -7.75 -14.67
C ALA A 204 13.76 -6.63 -15.51
N GLY A 205 13.87 -5.43 -14.93
CA GLY A 205 14.49 -4.26 -15.58
C GLY A 205 13.72 -3.67 -16.75
N SER A 206 12.49 -4.13 -17.01
CA SER A 206 11.72 -3.70 -18.19
C SER A 206 11.10 -2.32 -18.02
N VAL A 207 10.95 -1.58 -19.11
CA VAL A 207 10.20 -0.30 -19.14
C VAL A 207 8.92 -0.48 -19.95
N VAL A 208 7.79 -0.63 -19.27
CA VAL A 208 6.48 -0.86 -19.89
C VAL A 208 5.85 0.45 -20.31
N THR A 209 5.90 0.74 -21.61
CA THR A 209 5.41 2.01 -22.19
C THR A 209 4.01 1.92 -22.80
N LYS A 210 3.45 0.72 -22.91
CA LYS A 210 2.16 0.42 -23.56
C LYS A 210 1.45 -0.70 -22.83
N ASN A 211 0.13 -0.80 -23.04
CA ASN A 211 -0.65 -1.91 -22.52
C ASN A 211 -0.10 -3.25 -23.03
N VAL A 212 -0.18 -4.26 -22.17
CA VAL A 212 0.25 -5.64 -22.45
C VAL A 212 -0.97 -6.55 -22.33
N GLY A 213 -1.16 -7.45 -23.30
CA GLY A 213 -2.27 -8.40 -23.30
C GLY A 213 -2.17 -9.44 -22.19
N ASN A 214 -3.16 -10.32 -22.10
CA ASN A 214 -3.19 -11.43 -21.15
C ASN A 214 -2.26 -12.57 -21.58
N ASN A 215 -1.70 -13.32 -20.61
CA ASN A 215 -0.83 -14.47 -20.84
C ASN A 215 0.40 -14.15 -21.72
N GLU A 216 0.89 -12.93 -21.66
CA GLU A 216 2.08 -12.51 -22.40
C GLU A 216 3.32 -12.54 -21.52
N VAL A 217 4.48 -12.67 -22.15
CA VAL A 217 5.77 -12.38 -21.52
C VAL A 217 6.40 -11.23 -22.29
N VAL A 218 6.69 -10.12 -21.59
CA VAL A 218 7.33 -8.94 -22.17
C VAL A 218 8.61 -8.62 -21.42
N ALA A 219 9.64 -8.15 -22.13
CA ALA A 219 10.89 -7.70 -21.51
C ALA A 219 11.57 -6.58 -22.29
N GLY A 220 12.48 -5.85 -21.64
CA GLY A 220 13.38 -4.88 -22.27
C GLY A 220 12.97 -3.41 -22.13
N VAL A 221 13.72 -2.54 -22.80
CA VAL A 221 13.54 -1.08 -22.77
C VAL A 221 13.48 -0.53 -24.20
N PRO A 222 12.28 -0.18 -24.72
CA PRO A 222 10.97 -0.43 -24.13
C PRO A 222 10.62 -1.92 -24.12
N ALA A 223 9.71 -2.31 -23.22
CA ALA A 223 9.27 -3.69 -23.10
C ALA A 223 8.59 -4.17 -24.40
N LYS A 224 9.00 -5.33 -24.89
CA LYS A 224 8.42 -5.99 -26.07
C LYS A 224 8.10 -7.43 -25.73
N ARG A 225 7.09 -7.98 -26.39
CA ARG A 225 6.77 -9.41 -26.29
C ARG A 225 8.00 -10.23 -26.66
N ILE A 226 8.37 -11.16 -25.80
CA ILE A 226 9.38 -12.17 -26.09
C ILE A 226 8.66 -13.47 -26.44
N LYS A 227 9.16 -14.18 -27.47
CA LYS A 227 8.73 -15.55 -27.73
C LYS A 227 9.33 -16.43 -26.63
N ASN A 228 8.56 -17.42 -26.18
CA ASN A 228 8.80 -18.25 -24.99
C ASN A 228 10.30 -18.44 -24.62
N PRO A 229 10.67 -18.20 -23.35
CA PRO A 229 11.92 -18.72 -22.80
C PRO A 229 11.95 -20.26 -22.79
#